data_AF-A0A9Q3E0C0-F1
#
_entry.id   AF-A0A9Q3E0C0-F1
#
_cell.length_a   1.000
_cell.length_b   1.000
_cell.length_c   1.000
_cell.angle_alpha   90.00
_cell.angle_beta   90.00
_cell.angle_gamma   90.00
#
_symmetry.space_group_name_H-M   'P 1'
#
loop_
_entity.id
_entity.type
_entity.pdbx_description
1 polymer ?
#
loop_
_entity_poly.entity_id
_entity_poly.type
_entity_poly.pdbx_seq_one_letter_code
_entity_poly.pdbx_strand_id
1 'polypeptide(L)'
;MLGTKLACSTAYHPQTAGLAKRIIQTMEDIIRRFCAYGMEYKDHERYTHDWVTLLPEVQLSYNTSQHSTTGKSPSLVKRGWNPLLPVDPLKSNLLNIHTIAKDFHVMWKRTCDTAAKCIAEAKEYNKKRYDQTHMEPDFKEGDQVLVPTLNFNKLKEPKKIRRSFV
;
A
#
# COMPACT_ATOMS: atom_id res chain seq x y z
N MET A 1 28.18 2.41 -12.20
CA MET A 1 27.25 3.03 -13.18
C MET A 1 26.01 2.16 -13.29
N LEU A 2 24.81 2.73 -13.29
CA LEU A 2 23.49 2.05 -13.17
C LEU A 2 23.06 1.16 -14.37
N GLY A 3 23.97 0.77 -15.27
CA GLY A 3 23.67 -0.14 -16.38
C GLY A 3 22.68 0.40 -17.44
N THR A 4 22.32 1.68 -17.39
CA THR A 4 21.38 2.33 -18.30
C THR A 4 21.99 2.57 -19.68
N LYS A 5 21.31 2.13 -20.73
CA LYS A 5 21.67 2.43 -22.14
C LYS A 5 20.98 3.73 -22.57
N LEU A 6 21.77 4.70 -23.01
CA LEU A 6 21.25 5.97 -23.53
C LEU A 6 20.78 5.80 -24.97
N ALA A 7 19.53 6.17 -25.25
CA ALA A 7 19.00 6.26 -26.59
C ALA A 7 19.00 7.73 -27.04
N CYS A 8 20.07 8.13 -27.76
CA CYS A 8 20.19 9.48 -28.29
C CYS A 8 19.39 9.62 -29.59
N SER A 9 18.54 10.65 -29.69
CA SER A 9 17.95 11.05 -30.97
C SER A 9 18.99 11.78 -31.83
N THR A 10 18.87 11.67 -33.15
CA THR A 10 19.68 12.47 -34.08
C THR A 10 19.32 13.96 -33.97
N ALA A 11 20.32 14.83 -34.16
CA ALA A 11 20.10 16.27 -34.17
C ALA A 11 19.05 16.63 -35.24
N TYR A 12 18.15 17.56 -34.92
CA TYR A 12 17.09 18.05 -35.82
C TYR A 12 16.05 17.02 -36.28
N HIS A 13 15.92 15.87 -35.61
CA HIS A 13 14.85 14.90 -35.88
C HIS A 13 13.90 14.74 -34.67
N PRO A 14 12.81 15.54 -34.57
CA PRO A 14 11.94 15.60 -33.40
C PRO A 14 11.15 14.33 -33.06
N GLN A 15 11.17 13.32 -33.92
CA GLN A 15 10.16 12.28 -33.97
C GLN A 15 10.11 11.42 -32.70
N THR A 16 11.25 11.23 -32.04
CA THR A 16 11.38 10.37 -30.85
C THR A 16 10.99 11.05 -29.53
N ALA A 17 10.96 12.38 -29.46
CA ALA A 17 10.74 13.14 -28.21
C ALA A 17 9.43 13.94 -28.19
N GLY A 18 8.51 13.68 -29.13
CA GLY A 18 7.28 14.48 -29.29
C GLY A 18 6.41 14.54 -28.03
N LEU A 19 6.32 13.45 -27.27
CA LEU A 19 5.57 13.43 -26.00
C LEU A 19 6.21 14.38 -24.98
N ALA A 20 7.52 14.26 -24.74
CA ALA A 20 8.23 15.13 -23.80
C ALA A 20 8.08 16.61 -24.19
N LYS A 21 8.17 16.93 -25.48
CA LYS A 21 7.99 18.31 -25.98
C LYS A 21 6.60 18.87 -25.68
N ARG A 22 5.54 18.09 -25.88
CA ARG A 22 4.17 18.54 -25.54
C ARG A 22 3.99 18.77 -24.05
N ILE A 23 4.60 17.92 -23.21
CA ILE A 23 4.56 18.07 -21.75
C ILE A 23 5.28 19.36 -21.35
N ILE A 24 6.49 19.58 -21.85
CA ILE A 24 7.28 20.78 -21.57
C ILE A 24 6.52 22.04 -21.98
N GLN A 25 5.96 22.08 -23.19
CA GLN A 25 5.15 23.21 -23.66
C GLN A 25 3.95 23.50 -22.74
N THR A 26 3.26 22.46 -22.27
CA THR A 26 2.13 22.64 -21.34
C THR A 26 2.60 23.19 -20.00
N MET A 27 3.71 22.71 -19.46
CA MET A 27 4.29 23.20 -18.21
C MET A 27 4.75 24.66 -18.34
N GLU A 28 5.41 25.02 -19.45
CA GLU A 28 5.81 26.39 -19.75
C GLU A 28 4.63 27.35 -19.79
N ASP A 29 3.52 26.95 -20.42
CA ASP A 29 2.31 27.79 -20.49
C ASP A 29 1.67 28.02 -19.11
N ILE A 30 1.69 27.01 -18.23
CA ILE A 30 1.20 27.17 -16.85
C ILE A 30 2.10 28.12 -16.06
N ILE A 31 3.41 27.92 -16.13
CA ILE A 31 4.39 28.76 -15.44
C ILE A 31 4.31 30.21 -15.94
N ARG A 32 4.23 30.43 -17.26
CA ARG A 32 4.11 31.77 -17.85
C ARG A 32 2.90 32.53 -17.31
N ARG A 33 1.75 31.85 -17.18
CA ARG A 33 0.54 32.45 -16.62
C ARG A 33 0.71 32.80 -15.15
N PHE A 34 1.35 31.94 -14.37
CA PHE A 34 1.65 32.25 -12.97
C PHE A 34 2.58 33.46 -12.85
N CYS A 35 3.66 33.51 -13.62
CA CYS A 35 4.57 34.66 -13.59
C CYS A 35 3.89 35.98 -13.98
N ALA A 36 2.92 35.94 -14.90
CA ALA A 36 2.17 37.12 -15.33
C ALA A 36 1.08 37.55 -14.34
N TYR A 37 0.40 36.61 -13.68
CA TYR A 37 -0.80 36.87 -12.87
C TYR A 37 -0.65 36.57 -11.37
N GLY A 38 0.51 36.11 -10.92
CA GLY A 38 0.81 35.78 -9.53
C GLY A 38 0.51 36.96 -8.59
N MET A 39 -0.02 36.65 -7.41
CA MET A 39 -0.47 37.69 -6.46
C MET A 39 0.62 38.11 -5.46
N GLU A 40 1.65 37.30 -5.26
CA GLU A 40 2.74 37.58 -4.31
C GLU A 40 4.03 38.00 -5.03
N TYR A 41 4.68 39.04 -4.49
CA TYR A 41 5.97 39.59 -4.92
C TYR A 41 6.09 39.83 -6.44
N LYS A 42 5.67 41.02 -6.85
CA LYS A 42 5.83 41.54 -8.22
C LYS A 42 7.04 42.47 -8.29
N ASP A 43 7.83 42.34 -9.35
CA ASP A 43 8.87 43.31 -9.64
C ASP A 43 8.30 44.64 -10.20
N HIS A 44 9.18 45.58 -10.51
CA HIS A 44 8.82 46.87 -11.12
C HIS A 44 8.04 46.75 -12.45
N GLU A 45 8.18 45.64 -13.17
CA GLU A 45 7.48 45.32 -14.42
C GLU A 45 6.16 44.55 -14.20
N ARG A 46 5.77 44.33 -12.94
CA ARG A 46 4.55 43.62 -12.49
C ARG A 46 4.58 42.10 -12.67
N TYR A 47 5.74 41.48 -12.80
CA TYR A 47 5.90 40.03 -12.94
C TYR A 47 6.41 39.35 -11.66
N THR A 48 5.90 38.15 -11.37
CA THR A 48 6.41 37.27 -10.31
C THR A 48 7.46 36.32 -10.88
N HIS A 49 8.66 36.34 -10.32
CA HIS A 49 9.81 35.58 -10.81
C HIS A 49 10.09 34.29 -10.02
N ASP A 50 9.37 34.05 -8.93
CA ASP A 50 9.53 32.84 -8.12
C ASP A 50 8.71 31.66 -8.68
N TRP A 51 9.10 31.18 -9.86
CA TRP A 51 8.47 30.01 -10.49
C TRP A 51 8.96 28.69 -9.89
N VAL A 52 10.08 28.70 -9.15
CA VAL A 52 10.68 27.48 -8.58
C VAL A 52 9.81 26.92 -7.46
N THR A 53 9.26 27.79 -6.60
CA THR A 53 8.32 27.39 -5.55
C THR A 53 7.01 26.82 -6.09
N LEU A 54 6.62 27.23 -7.32
CA LEU A 54 5.43 26.74 -8.00
C LEU A 54 5.61 25.34 -8.62
N LEU A 55 6.84 24.93 -8.97
CA LEU A 55 7.08 23.68 -9.69
C LEU A 55 6.43 22.43 -9.07
N PRO A 56 6.48 22.22 -7.74
CA PRO A 56 5.81 21.06 -7.12
C PRO A 56 4.30 21.07 -7.34
N GLU A 57 3.66 22.25 -7.28
CA GLU A 57 2.22 22.41 -7.47
C GLU A 57 1.82 22.20 -8.93
N VAL A 58 2.60 22.71 -9.87
CA VAL A 58 2.40 22.50 -11.32
C VAL A 58 2.58 21.03 -11.67
N GLN A 59 3.61 20.39 -11.12
CA GLN A 59 3.82 18.96 -11.32
C GLN A 59 2.65 18.14 -10.75
N LEU A 60 2.19 18.46 -9.55
CA LEU A 60 1.08 17.75 -8.91
C LEU A 60 -0.22 17.92 -9.71
N SER A 61 -0.58 19.17 -10.02
CA SER A 61 -1.79 19.49 -10.80
C SER A 61 -1.78 18.80 -12.16
N TYR A 62 -0.66 18.89 -12.90
CA TYR A 62 -0.48 18.21 -14.18
C TYR A 62 -0.65 16.69 -14.06
N ASN A 63 -0.03 16.06 -13.05
CA ASN A 63 -0.10 14.61 -12.86
C ASN A 63 -1.50 14.12 -12.46
N THR A 64 -2.29 14.96 -11.78
CA THR A 64 -3.67 14.64 -11.37
C THR A 64 -4.74 15.02 -12.38
N SER A 65 -4.43 15.91 -13.32
CA SER A 65 -5.38 16.38 -14.35
C SER A 65 -5.60 15.31 -15.42
N GLN A 66 -6.81 15.19 -15.93
CA GLN A 66 -7.13 14.26 -17.00
C GLN A 66 -6.65 14.79 -18.35
N HIS A 67 -5.93 13.97 -19.11
CA HIS A 67 -5.58 14.31 -20.49
C HIS A 67 -6.73 13.98 -21.45
N SER A 68 -7.00 14.90 -22.37
CA SER A 68 -8.04 14.75 -23.38
C SER A 68 -7.84 13.52 -24.29
N THR A 69 -6.60 13.14 -24.56
CA THR A 69 -6.27 12.02 -25.45
C THR A 69 -6.48 10.65 -24.80
N THR A 70 -6.23 10.52 -23.50
CA THR A 70 -6.32 9.24 -22.79
C THR A 70 -7.54 9.12 -21.89
N GLY A 71 -8.25 10.23 -21.63
CA GLY A 71 -9.34 10.31 -20.65
C GLY A 71 -8.90 9.99 -19.21
N LYS A 72 -7.59 9.93 -18.96
CA LYS A 72 -6.99 9.50 -17.69
C LYS A 72 -5.86 10.44 -17.29
N SER A 73 -5.66 10.58 -15.99
CA SER A 73 -4.55 11.36 -15.44
C SER A 73 -3.22 10.59 -15.52
N PRO A 74 -2.08 11.29 -15.68
CA PRO A 74 -0.76 10.65 -15.72
C PRO A 74 -0.45 9.78 -14.49
N SER A 75 -0.83 10.23 -13.28
CA SER A 75 -0.62 9.41 -12.07
C SER A 75 -1.44 8.13 -12.10
N LEU A 76 -2.68 8.16 -12.58
CA LEU A 76 -3.50 6.96 -12.73
C LEU A 76 -2.88 5.98 -13.74
N VAL A 77 -2.39 6.48 -14.88
CA VAL A 77 -1.76 5.62 -15.90
C VAL A 77 -0.43 5.04 -15.42
N LYS A 78 0.40 5.85 -14.76
CA LYS A 78 1.76 5.46 -14.34
C LYS A 78 1.78 4.64 -13.04
N ARG A 79 0.94 4.99 -12.07
CA ARG A 79 0.95 4.42 -10.71
C ARG A 79 -0.28 3.58 -10.40
N GLY A 80 -1.35 3.70 -11.17
CA GLY A 80 -2.63 3.03 -10.91
C GLY A 80 -3.55 3.77 -9.93
N TRP A 81 -3.13 4.93 -9.39
CA TRP A 81 -3.92 5.73 -8.45
C TRP A 81 -3.56 7.22 -8.55
N ASN A 82 -4.49 8.08 -8.12
CA ASN A 82 -4.26 9.51 -7.98
C ASN A 82 -4.02 9.87 -6.50
N PRO A 83 -3.04 10.73 -6.18
CA PRO A 83 -2.88 11.23 -4.82
C PRO A 83 -4.12 12.02 -4.40
N LEU A 84 -4.48 11.90 -3.13
CA LEU A 84 -5.54 12.71 -2.53
C LEU A 84 -5.04 14.15 -2.41
N LEU A 85 -5.71 15.06 -3.08
CA LEU A 85 -5.44 16.49 -2.98
C LEU A 85 -6.18 17.07 -1.75
N PRO A 86 -5.66 18.14 -1.12
CA PRO A 86 -6.35 18.82 -0.01
C PRO A 86 -7.79 19.26 -0.34
N VAL A 87 -8.10 19.49 -1.62
CA VAL A 87 -9.44 19.84 -2.11
C VAL A 87 -10.39 18.66 -2.25
N ASP A 88 -9.90 17.42 -2.29
CA ASP A 88 -10.72 16.24 -2.56
C ASP A 88 -11.65 15.89 -1.37
N PRO A 89 -11.22 15.99 -0.10
CA PRO A 89 -12.11 15.87 1.05
C PRO A 89 -13.21 16.94 1.09
N LEU A 90 -12.97 18.13 0.52
CA LEU A 90 -13.97 19.20 0.44
C LEU A 90 -15.04 18.91 -0.63
N LYS A 91 -14.72 18.06 -1.62
CA LYS A 91 -15.64 17.57 -2.64
C LYS A 91 -16.38 16.29 -2.20
N SER A 92 -16.17 15.82 -0.97
CA SER A 92 -16.53 14.48 -0.46
C SER A 92 -18.03 14.15 -0.44
N ASN A 93 -18.92 15.08 -0.80
CA ASN A 93 -20.31 14.73 -1.13
C ASN A 93 -20.43 13.85 -2.40
N LEU A 94 -19.32 13.54 -3.09
CA LEU A 94 -19.27 12.79 -4.35
C LEU A 94 -18.35 11.55 -4.33
N LEU A 95 -18.17 10.88 -3.19
CA LEU A 95 -17.52 9.56 -3.18
C LEU A 95 -18.43 8.52 -3.86
N ASN A 96 -18.46 8.53 -5.19
CA ASN A 96 -18.97 7.40 -5.99
C ASN A 96 -17.99 6.24 -5.83
N ILE A 97 -18.15 5.49 -4.75
CA ILE A 97 -17.47 4.21 -4.55
C ILE A 97 -17.80 3.36 -5.78
N HIS A 98 -16.78 3.00 -6.54
CA HIS A 98 -16.93 2.15 -7.72
C HIS A 98 -17.72 0.89 -7.33
N THR A 99 -18.72 0.50 -8.13
CA THR A 99 -19.64 -0.60 -7.81
C THR A 99 -18.88 -1.87 -7.41
N ILE A 100 -17.84 -2.24 -8.15
CA ILE A 100 -16.94 -3.35 -7.82
C ILE A 100 -16.31 -3.23 -6.42
N ALA A 101 -15.89 -2.04 -6.00
CA ALA A 101 -15.30 -1.84 -4.67
C ALA A 101 -16.35 -1.99 -3.55
N LYS A 102 -17.59 -1.55 -3.81
CA LYS A 102 -18.72 -1.76 -2.89
C LYS A 102 -19.09 -3.25 -2.80
N ASP A 103 -19.17 -3.93 -3.93
CA ASP A 103 -19.49 -5.37 -4.00
C ASP A 103 -18.38 -6.21 -3.35
N PHE A 104 -17.12 -5.84 -3.60
CA PHE A 104 -15.97 -6.45 -2.95
C PHE A 104 -16.01 -6.24 -1.44
N HIS A 105 -16.35 -5.04 -0.96
CA HIS A 105 -16.49 -4.77 0.47
C HIS A 105 -17.59 -5.64 1.12
N VAL A 106 -18.73 -5.80 0.46
CA VAL A 106 -19.83 -6.65 0.94
C VAL A 106 -19.40 -8.12 0.96
N MET A 107 -18.75 -8.60 -0.09
CA MET A 107 -18.23 -9.96 -0.18
C MET A 107 -17.16 -10.22 0.88
N TRP A 108 -16.20 -9.32 1.04
CA TRP A 108 -15.16 -9.37 2.05
C TRP A 108 -15.74 -9.49 3.45
N LYS A 109 -16.72 -8.64 3.78
CA LYS A 109 -17.39 -8.67 5.09
C LYS A 109 -18.07 -10.02 5.35
N ARG A 110 -18.82 -10.54 4.37
CA ARG A 110 -19.45 -11.86 4.48
C ARG A 110 -18.42 -12.99 4.66
N THR A 111 -17.32 -12.94 3.93
CA THR A 111 -16.25 -13.94 4.06
C THR A 111 -15.61 -13.88 5.44
N CYS A 112 -15.33 -12.68 5.97
CA CYS A 112 -14.83 -12.52 7.33
C CYS A 112 -15.81 -13.07 8.38
N ASP A 113 -17.10 -12.75 8.25
CA ASP A 113 -18.14 -13.23 9.18
C ASP A 113 -18.26 -14.76 9.15
N THR A 114 -18.26 -15.37 7.96
CA THR A 114 -18.29 -16.83 7.81
C THR A 114 -17.03 -17.48 8.36
N ALA A 115 -15.84 -16.92 8.07
CA ALA A 115 -14.59 -17.43 8.60
C ALA A 115 -14.56 -17.39 10.14
N ALA A 116 -15.06 -16.30 10.73
CA ALA A 116 -15.17 -16.17 12.19
C ALA A 116 -16.09 -17.25 12.78
N LYS A 117 -17.23 -17.54 12.14
CA LYS A 117 -18.14 -18.63 12.54
C LYS A 117 -17.47 -20.00 12.44
N CYS A 118 -16.81 -20.30 11.32
CA CYS A 118 -16.11 -21.57 11.15
C CYS A 118 -15.01 -21.77 12.19
N ILE A 119 -14.27 -20.70 12.55
CA ILE A 119 -13.26 -20.76 13.61
C ILE A 119 -13.91 -21.01 14.97
N ALA A 120 -15.05 -20.37 15.27
CA ALA A 120 -15.77 -20.58 16.51
C ALA A 120 -16.30 -22.02 16.63
N GLU A 121 -16.93 -22.54 15.58
CA GLU A 121 -17.42 -23.92 15.51
C GLU A 121 -16.28 -24.93 15.64
N ALA A 122 -15.16 -24.72 14.94
CA ALA A 122 -13.98 -25.57 15.06
C ALA A 122 -13.40 -25.57 16.47
N LYS A 123 -13.38 -24.39 17.13
CA LYS A 123 -12.94 -24.27 18.53
C LYS A 123 -13.85 -25.06 19.47
N GLU A 124 -15.16 -24.99 19.29
CA GLU A 124 -16.13 -25.72 20.12
C GLU A 124 -16.06 -27.24 19.89
N TYR A 125 -15.92 -27.67 18.63
CA TYR A 125 -15.69 -29.07 18.28
C TYR A 125 -14.41 -29.61 18.93
N ASN A 126 -13.29 -28.88 18.82
CA ASN A 126 -12.02 -29.27 19.41
C ASN A 126 -12.11 -29.32 20.94
N LYS A 127 -12.78 -28.36 21.57
CA LYS A 127 -13.02 -28.36 23.03
C LYS A 127 -13.79 -29.61 23.44
N LYS A 128 -14.93 -29.89 22.82
CA LYS A 128 -15.76 -31.07 23.14
C LYS A 128 -14.98 -32.37 22.99
N ARG A 129 -14.18 -32.50 21.93
CA ARG A 129 -13.33 -33.67 21.71
C ARG A 129 -12.26 -33.81 22.78
N TYR A 130 -11.59 -32.71 23.13
CA TYR A 130 -10.57 -32.69 24.19
C TYR A 130 -11.19 -33.09 25.52
N ASP A 131 -12.29 -32.44 25.93
CA ASP A 131 -12.99 -32.69 27.19
C ASP A 131 -13.46 -34.16 27.34
N GLN A 132 -13.80 -34.85 26.23
CA GLN A 132 -14.18 -36.27 26.26
C GLN A 132 -13.00 -37.21 26.58
N THR A 133 -11.80 -36.86 26.15
CA THR A 133 -10.59 -37.70 26.34
C THR A 133 -9.70 -37.21 27.47
N HIS A 134 -9.89 -35.97 27.90
CA HIS A 134 -9.10 -35.33 28.92
C HIS A 134 -9.64 -35.70 30.29
N MET A 135 -8.78 -36.32 31.09
CA MET A 135 -9.02 -36.45 32.52
C MET A 135 -8.07 -35.51 33.24
N GLU A 136 -8.62 -34.64 34.08
CA GLU A 136 -7.80 -33.82 34.97
C GLU A 136 -7.11 -34.76 35.99
N PRO A 137 -5.77 -34.78 36.03
CA PRO A 137 -5.08 -35.58 37.01
C PRO A 137 -5.23 -34.93 38.40
N ASP A 138 -5.68 -35.72 39.36
CA ASP A 138 -5.82 -35.30 40.76
C ASP A 138 -4.47 -35.49 41.47
N PHE A 139 -3.61 -34.47 41.41
CA PHE A 139 -2.30 -34.47 42.07
C PHE A 139 -2.38 -33.80 43.44
N LYS A 140 -1.75 -34.41 44.44
CA LYS A 140 -1.56 -33.81 45.76
C LYS A 140 -0.12 -33.33 45.91
N GLU A 141 0.07 -32.32 46.76
CA GLU A 141 1.42 -31.83 47.10
C GLU A 141 2.26 -32.98 47.66
N GLY A 142 3.35 -33.33 46.95
CA GLY A 142 4.24 -34.44 47.28
C GLY A 142 4.20 -35.63 46.31
N ASP A 143 3.23 -35.69 45.39
CA ASP A 143 3.18 -36.77 44.39
C ASP A 143 4.31 -36.66 43.35
N GLN A 144 4.92 -37.79 43.02
CA GLN A 144 5.95 -37.87 41.98
C GLN A 144 5.29 -38.07 40.61
N VAL A 145 5.60 -37.18 39.65
CA VAL A 145 5.13 -37.26 38.27
C VAL A 145 6.26 -37.62 37.33
N LEU A 146 5.97 -38.48 36.36
CA LEU A 146 6.92 -38.87 35.33
C LEU A 146 7.07 -37.74 34.31
N VAL A 147 8.30 -37.23 34.16
CA VAL A 147 8.61 -36.15 33.22
C VAL A 147 9.25 -36.74 31.96
N PRO A 148 8.77 -36.40 30.76
CA PRO A 148 9.35 -36.89 29.52
C PRO A 148 10.81 -36.44 29.37
N THR A 149 11.73 -37.38 29.13
CA THR A 149 13.16 -37.07 29.00
C THR A 149 13.53 -36.35 27.72
N LEU A 150 12.58 -36.15 26.80
CA LEU A 150 12.78 -35.63 25.44
C LEU A 150 13.56 -34.31 25.44
N ASN A 151 13.19 -33.37 26.32
CA ASN A 151 13.78 -32.03 26.38
C ASN A 151 14.90 -31.88 27.43
N PHE A 152 15.29 -32.97 28.11
CA PHE A 152 16.41 -32.93 29.03
C PHE A 152 17.72 -33.04 28.26
N ASN A 153 18.40 -31.91 28.11
CA ASN A 153 19.68 -31.80 27.41
C ASN A 153 20.90 -32.18 28.27
N LYS A 154 20.71 -32.40 29.57
CA LYS A 154 21.78 -32.65 30.56
C LYS A 154 21.87 -34.09 31.06
N LEU A 155 21.08 -35.02 30.48
CA LEU A 155 21.19 -36.44 30.84
C LEU A 155 22.46 -37.02 30.21
N LYS A 156 23.27 -37.72 31.01
CA LYS A 156 24.54 -38.34 30.58
C LYS A 156 24.36 -39.50 29.59
N GLU A 157 23.15 -40.02 29.47
CA GLU A 157 22.83 -41.18 28.63
C GLU A 157 22.47 -40.77 27.19
N PRO A 158 22.86 -41.56 26.16
CA PRO A 158 22.50 -41.30 24.77
C PRO A 158 20.97 -41.29 24.56
N LYS A 159 20.47 -40.40 23.69
CA LYS A 159 19.03 -40.23 23.41
C LYS A 159 18.29 -41.53 23.05
N LYS A 160 18.98 -42.54 22.49
CA LYS A 160 18.42 -43.84 22.11
C LYS A 160 18.31 -44.85 23.26
N ILE A 161 19.06 -44.65 24.35
CA ILE A 161 19.20 -45.63 25.44
C ILE A 161 18.51 -45.13 26.72
N ARG A 162 18.42 -43.81 26.90
CA ARG A 162 17.75 -43.21 28.04
C ARG A 162 16.27 -43.58 28.10
N ARG A 163 15.75 -43.79 29.32
CA ARG A 163 14.31 -44.02 29.56
C ARG A 163 13.50 -42.84 29.03
N SER A 164 12.36 -43.12 28.40
CA SER A 164 11.50 -42.07 27.81
C SER A 164 10.89 -41.13 28.85
N PHE A 165 10.77 -41.58 30.10
CA PHE A 165 10.27 -40.84 31.24
C PHE A 165 11.17 -41.06 32.45
N VAL A 166 11.35 -40.03 33.27
CA VAL A 166 12.10 -40.04 34.55
C VAL A 166 11.25 -39.40 35.63
#